data_AF-A0A3E0CJ17-F1
#
_entry.id   AF-A0A3E0CJ17-F1
#
_cell.length_a   1.000
_cell.length_b   1.000
_cell.length_c   1.000
_cell.angle_alpha   90.00
_cell.angle_beta   90.00
_cell.angle_gamma   90.00
#
_symmetry.space_group_name_H-M   'P 1'
#
loop_
_entity.id
_entity.type
_entity.pdbx_description
1 polymer ?
#
loop_
_entity_poly.entity_id
_entity_poly.type
_entity_poly.pdbx_seq_one_letter_code
_entity_poly.pdbx_strand_id
1 'polypeptide(L)'
;MQEGTVVIVNQRRGMFVVQIDEGDFAVFELLAGIDVAIGDRVAGDLEALGHEELRHVGQRRRFAAYGQSGPSSLVACKRLVGD
;
A
#
# COMPACT_ATOMS: atom_id res chain seq x y z
N MET A 1 -13.11 6.72 4.06
CA MET A 1 -12.43 5.87 3.06
C MET A 1 -11.40 6.75 2.37
N GLN A 2 -10.13 6.44 2.58
CA GLN A 2 -9.02 7.22 2.04
C GLN A 2 -8.62 6.65 0.69
N GLU A 3 -7.92 7.43 -0.11
CA GLU A 3 -7.35 7.00 -1.37
C GLU A 3 -5.91 7.49 -1.46
N GLY A 4 -5.03 6.63 -1.97
CA GLY A 4 -3.62 6.92 -2.07
C GLY A 4 -3.03 6.33 -3.35
N THR A 5 -1.81 6.77 -3.65
CA THR A 5 -1.09 6.37 -4.87
C THR A 5 0.06 5.47 -4.51
N VAL A 6 0.21 4.35 -5.22
CA VAL A 6 1.34 3.45 -5.04
C VAL A 6 2.61 4.11 -5.58
N VAL A 7 3.62 4.27 -4.74
CA VAL A 7 4.87 4.96 -5.08
C VAL A 7 6.08 4.03 -5.10
N ILE A 8 6.01 2.89 -4.41
CA ILE A 8 7.06 1.86 -4.40
C ILE A 8 6.38 0.48 -4.45
N VAL A 9 6.97 -0.45 -5.18
CA VAL A 9 6.56 -1.85 -5.19
C VAL A 9 7.81 -2.73 -5.08
N ASN A 10 7.82 -3.64 -4.11
CA ASN A 10 8.78 -4.72 -3.99
C ASN A 10 8.07 -6.06 -4.20
N GLN A 11 8.01 -6.51 -5.45
CA GLN A 11 7.35 -7.75 -5.82
C GLN A 11 7.99 -8.99 -5.17
N ARG A 12 9.31 -8.97 -4.95
CA ARG A 12 10.03 -10.09 -4.31
C ARG A 12 9.53 -10.36 -2.90
N ARG A 13 9.09 -9.31 -2.20
CA ARG A 13 8.55 -9.41 -0.84
C ARG A 13 7.02 -9.25 -0.78
N GLY A 14 6.36 -9.14 -1.93
CA GLY A 14 4.92 -8.88 -1.99
C GLY A 14 4.49 -7.59 -1.31
N MET A 15 5.36 -6.58 -1.22
CA MET A 15 5.04 -5.33 -0.52
C MET A 15 4.94 -4.14 -1.46
N PHE A 16 4.14 -3.15 -1.07
CA PHE A 16 4.02 -1.89 -1.75
C PHE A 16 3.84 -0.74 -0.76
N VAL A 17 4.21 0.46 -1.19
CA VAL A 17 4.08 1.69 -0.40
C VAL A 17 3.06 2.58 -1.08
N VAL A 18 2.09 3.05 -0.29
CA VAL A 18 1.06 3.99 -0.71
C VAL A 18 1.36 5.34 -0.11
N GLN A 19 1.40 6.38 -0.94
CA GLN A 19 1.33 7.76 -0.49
C GLN A 19 -0.12 8.12 -0.20
N ILE A 20 -0.39 8.52 1.04
CA ILE A 20 -1.73 8.92 1.52
C ILE A 20 -1.90 10.41 1.24
N ASP A 21 -0.98 11.23 1.75
CA ASP A 21 -0.96 12.69 1.63
C ASP A 21 0.50 13.19 1.47
N GLU A 22 0.71 14.51 1.53
CA GLU A 22 2.05 15.11 1.48
C GLU A 22 2.86 14.73 2.74
N GLY A 23 3.84 13.85 2.57
CA GLY A 23 4.74 13.42 3.65
C GLY A 23 4.33 12.13 4.35
N ASP A 24 3.09 11.67 4.17
CA ASP A 24 2.54 10.47 4.82
C ASP A 24 2.40 9.29 3.85
N PHE A 25 2.99 8.18 4.27
CA PHE A 25 3.07 6.93 3.50
C PHE A 25 2.72 5.74 4.39
N ALA A 26 2.19 4.68 3.80
CA ALA A 26 1.94 3.42 4.49
C ALA A 26 2.44 2.23 3.67
N VAL A 27 3.01 1.24 4.37
CA VAL A 27 3.46 -0.01 3.77
C VAL A 27 2.39 -1.06 3.92
N PHE A 28 2.11 -1.75 2.82
CA PHE A 28 1.20 -2.88 2.78
C PHE A 28 1.90 -4.10 2.20
N GLU A 29 1.58 -5.27 2.74
CA GLU A 29 1.84 -6.56 2.12
C GLU A 29 0.60 -7.03 1.37
N LEU A 30 0.80 -7.51 0.15
CA LEU A 30 -0.23 -8.02 -0.72
C LEU A 30 -0.49 -9.50 -0.38
N LEU A 31 -1.71 -9.82 0.05
CA LEU A 31 -2.11 -11.18 0.41
C LEU A 31 -2.88 -11.91 -0.71
N ALA A 32 -3.12 -11.24 -1.84
CA ALA A 32 -3.94 -11.74 -2.94
C ALA A 32 -3.21 -11.64 -4.29
N GLY A 33 -3.57 -12.49 -5.24
CA GLY A 33 -2.99 -12.50 -6.60
C GLY A 33 -3.57 -11.42 -7.51
N ILE A 34 -3.38 -10.15 -7.16
CA ILE A 34 -3.63 -9.00 -8.05
C ILE A 34 -2.31 -8.28 -8.31
N ASP A 35 -2.11 -7.79 -9.52
CA ASP A 35 -0.95 -6.96 -9.82
C ASP A 35 -1.18 -5.53 -9.32
N VAL A 36 -0.20 -5.00 -8.58
CA VAL A 36 -0.12 -3.61 -8.13
C VAL A 36 1.18 -3.02 -8.67
N ALA A 37 1.08 -1.86 -9.31
CA ALA A 37 2.19 -1.15 -9.94
C ALA A 37 2.32 0.28 -9.40
N ILE A 38 3.51 0.87 -9.58
CA ILE A 38 3.74 2.28 -9.27
C ILE A 38 2.79 3.15 -10.13
N GLY A 39 2.15 4.12 -9.49
CA GLY A 39 1.14 4.99 -10.11
C GLY A 39 -0.30 4.48 -9.96
N ASP A 40 -0.51 3.24 -9.52
CA ASP A 40 -1.85 2.74 -9.24
C ASP A 40 -2.48 3.49 -8.05
N ARG A 41 -3.81 3.66 -8.14
CA ARG A 41 -4.61 4.24 -7.06
C ARG A 41 -5.33 3.14 -6.29
N VAL A 42 -5.22 3.19 -4.97
CA VAL A 42 -5.87 2.25 -4.04
C VAL A 42 -6.68 3.00 -3.00
N ALA A 43 -7.81 2.45 -2.60
CA ALA A 43 -8.71 3.06 -1.62
C ALA A 43 -9.11 2.07 -0.53
N GLY A 44 -9.28 2.55 0.70
CA GLY A 44 -9.61 1.73 1.88
C GLY A 44 -9.28 2.45 3.18
N ASP A 45 -9.01 1.68 4.24
CA ASP A 45 -8.32 2.18 5.43
C ASP A 45 -6.80 2.12 5.21
N LEU A 46 -6.20 3.25 4.83
CA LEU A 46 -4.77 3.35 4.56
C LEU A 46 -3.94 3.53 5.84
N GLU A 47 -4.59 3.66 6.99
CA GLU A 47 -3.93 3.76 8.30
C GLU A 47 -3.92 2.43 9.05
N ALA A 48 -4.57 1.40 8.48
CA ALA A 48 -4.74 0.11 9.11
C ALA A 48 -3.40 -0.53 9.50
N LEU A 49 -3.39 -1.13 10.68
CA LEU A 49 -2.36 -2.05 11.15
C LEU A 49 -2.97 -3.45 11.19
N GLY A 50 -2.45 -4.36 10.38
CA GLY A 50 -3.00 -5.71 10.25
C GLY A 50 -3.85 -5.91 8.98
N HIS A 51 -4.73 -6.91 9.00
CA HIS A 51 -5.52 -7.29 7.83
C HIS A 51 -6.50 -6.17 7.45
N GLU A 52 -6.50 -5.80 6.17
CA GLU A 52 -7.48 -4.90 5.56
C GLU A 52 -7.91 -5.39 4.16
N GLU A 53 -9.11 -4.99 3.71
CA GLU A 53 -9.57 -5.18 2.33
C GLU A 53 -9.47 -3.85 1.55
N LEU A 54 -8.44 -3.73 0.71
CA LEU A 54 -8.25 -2.55 -0.13
C LEU A 54 -8.94 -2.71 -1.48
N ARG A 55 -9.26 -1.57 -2.12
CA ARG A 55 -9.83 -1.51 -3.46
C ARG A 55 -8.83 -0.90 -4.44
N HIS A 56 -8.46 -1.64 -5.47
CA HIS A 56 -7.75 -1.09 -6.63
C HIS A 56 -8.72 -0.27 -7.48
N VAL A 57 -8.47 1.02 -7.63
CA VAL A 57 -9.43 1.96 -8.25
C VAL A 57 -9.49 1.78 -9.77
N GLY A 58 -8.34 1.67 -10.44
CA GLY A 58 -8.27 1.42 -11.89
C GLY A 58 -8.92 0.09 -12.30
N GLN A 59 -8.58 -1.00 -11.62
CA GLN A 59 -9.12 -2.34 -11.92
C GLN A 59 -10.53 -2.58 -11.38
N ARG A 60 -11.04 -1.71 -10.48
CA ARG A 60 -12.34 -1.85 -9.80
C ARG A 60 -12.50 -3.18 -9.04
N ARG A 61 -11.41 -3.70 -8.49
CA ARG A 61 -11.36 -4.97 -7.74
C ARG A 61 -10.92 -4.72 -6.30
N ARG A 62 -11.39 -5.56 -5.39
CA ARG A 62 -10.91 -5.59 -4.00
C ARG A 62 -9.87 -6.69 -3.83
N PHE A 63 -8.99 -6.49 -2.86
CA PHE A 63 -7.92 -7.42 -2.54
C PHE A 63 -7.54 -7.32 -1.06
N ALA A 64 -7.14 -8.46 -0.50
CA ALA A 64 -6.65 -8.51 0.88
C ALA A 64 -5.21 -7.97 0.94
N ALA A 65 -4.95 -7.12 1.91
CA ALA A 65 -3.64 -6.60 2.23
C ALA A 65 -3.41 -6.65 3.75
N TYR A 66 -2.14 -6.60 4.15
CA TYR A 66 -1.74 -6.46 5.55
C TYR A 66 -0.99 -5.15 5.73
N GLY A 67 -1.55 -4.23 6.53
CA GLY A 67 -0.92 -2.97 6.89
C GLY A 67 0.26 -3.20 7.84
N GLN A 68 1.46 -2.86 7.37
CA GLN A 68 2.72 -3.15 8.08
C GLN A 68 3.20 -1.97 8.93
N SER A 69 2.76 -0.74 8.65
CA SER A 69 3.32 0.47 9.30
C SER A 69 2.31 1.49 9.80
N GLY A 70 1.08 1.54 9.27
CA GLY A 70 0.26 2.76 9.34
C GLY A 70 0.97 3.96 8.68
N PRO A 71 0.51 5.21 8.91
CA PRO A 71 1.15 6.41 8.37
C PRO A 71 2.58 6.59 8.92
N SER A 72 3.51 6.88 8.03
CA SER A 72 4.94 6.93 8.30
C SER A 72 5.68 7.75 7.24
N SER A 73 6.89 8.19 7.58
CA SER A 73 7.78 8.82 6.61
C SER A 73 8.22 7.87 5.49
N LEU A 74 8.46 8.39 4.29
CA LEU A 74 8.97 7.60 3.16
C LEU A 74 10.26 6.84 3.50
N VAL A 75 11.15 7.44 4.29
CA VAL A 75 12.42 6.82 4.71
C VAL A 75 12.17 5.57 5.57
N ALA A 76 11.19 5.61 6.48
CA ALA A 76 10.81 4.45 7.27
C ALA A 76 10.20 3.35 6.38
N CYS A 77 9.32 3.72 5.44
CA CYS A 77 8.72 2.79 4.49
C CYS A 77 9.77 2.08 3.62
N LYS A 78 10.78 2.82 3.12
CA LYS A 78 11.90 2.26 2.32
C LYS A 78 12.69 1.18 3.07
N ARG A 79 12.99 1.44 4.34
CA ARG A 79 13.67 0.46 5.21
C ARG A 79 12.85 -0.81 5.39
N LEU A 80 11.54 -0.67 5.58
CA LEU A 80 10.65 -1.81 5.80
C LEU A 80 10.47 -2.63 4.52
N VAL A 81 10.26 -1.97 3.39
CA VAL A 81 10.08 -2.60 2.08
C VAL A 81 11.39 -3.22 1.57
N GLY A 82 12.55 -2.73 2.01
CA GLY A 82 13.88 -3.21 1.61
C GLY A 82 14.33 -2.67 0.25
N ASP A 83 14.01 -1.40 0.00
CA ASP A 83 14.46 -0.59 -1.14
C ASP A 83 15.53 0.43 -0.66
#